data_AF-I0L7B2-F1
#
_entry.id   AF-I0L7B2-F1
#
_cell.length_a   1.000
_cell.length_b   1.000
_cell.length_c   1.000
_cell.angle_alpha   90.00
_cell.angle_beta   90.00
_cell.angle_gamma   90.00
#
_symmetry.space_group_name_H-M   'P 1'
#
loop_
_entity.id
_entity.type
_entity.pdbx_description
1 polymer ?
#
loop_
_entity_poly.entity_id
_entity_poly.type
_entity_poly.pdbx_seq_one_letter_code
_entity_poly.pdbx_strand_id
1 'polypeptide(L)'
;MGYVVATRRNDDMITTTMGTCRADKLIAALPARAWCRLSAGAGAHGPREYWWARVPVRICWQPGRGHWLLARRSMTTGEIAYYVCYGPRRTRLLDLARIAGARWAIEECFQQAKNEAGLDEYQVRDWRAWYAHITLSMAAHAWLSVARSLTAKGDPVPATT
;
A
#
# COMPACT_ATOMS: atom_id res chain seq x y z
N MET A 1 -5.25 2.93 -13.68
CA MET A 1 -4.72 2.63 -12.33
C MET A 1 -5.79 2.81 -11.28
N GLY A 2 -5.74 2.00 -10.21
CA GLY A 2 -6.56 2.18 -9.01
C GLY A 2 -5.77 2.89 -7.91
N TYR A 3 -6.46 3.56 -7.00
CA TYR A 3 -5.89 4.18 -5.80
C TYR A 3 -6.46 3.53 -4.55
N VAL A 4 -5.69 3.56 -3.46
CA VAL A 4 -6.08 3.07 -2.14
C VAL A 4 -5.65 4.09 -1.10
N VAL A 5 -6.56 4.46 -0.19
CA VAL A 5 -6.31 5.40 0.90
C VAL A 5 -6.74 4.76 2.21
N ALA A 6 -5.90 4.83 3.24
CA ALA A 6 -6.26 4.32 4.57
C ALA A 6 -7.40 5.15 5.17
N THR A 7 -8.36 4.48 5.81
CA THR A 7 -9.53 5.09 6.46
C THR A 7 -9.67 4.51 7.86
N ARG A 8 -10.37 5.21 8.74
CA ARG A 8 -10.60 4.76 10.11
C ARG A 8 -11.79 3.81 10.14
N ARG A 9 -11.79 2.88 11.11
CA ARG A 9 -12.91 1.97 11.37
C ARG A 9 -14.26 2.67 11.62
N ASN A 10 -14.22 3.91 12.12
CA ASN A 10 -15.40 4.70 12.49
C ASN A 10 -15.81 5.69 11.38
N ASP A 11 -15.12 5.72 10.23
CA ASP A 11 -15.49 6.63 9.15
C ASP A 11 -16.79 6.15 8.49
N ASP A 12 -17.69 7.09 8.22
CA ASP A 12 -18.95 6.81 7.55
C ASP A 12 -18.77 6.67 6.03
N MET A 13 -19.31 5.58 5.50
CA MET A 13 -19.29 5.27 4.08
C MET A 13 -20.70 5.41 3.52
N ILE A 14 -20.80 6.03 2.34
CA ILE A 14 -22.03 6.01 1.55
C ILE A 14 -22.17 4.60 0.97
N THR A 15 -23.27 3.91 1.26
CA THR A 15 -23.54 2.56 0.75
C THR A 15 -24.08 2.61 -0.67
N THR A 16 -24.15 1.46 -1.35
CA THR A 16 -24.79 1.36 -2.67
C THR A 16 -26.31 1.53 -2.62
N THR A 17 -26.91 1.53 -1.43
CA THR A 17 -28.35 1.69 -1.20
C THR A 17 -28.73 3.11 -0.77
N MET A 18 -27.88 4.10 -1.06
CA MET A 18 -28.10 5.51 -0.68
C MET A 18 -28.16 5.79 0.83
N GLY A 19 -27.68 4.85 1.66
CA GLY A 19 -27.54 5.05 3.10
C GLY A 19 -26.12 5.46 3.50
N THR A 20 -25.94 5.78 4.77
CA THR A 20 -24.64 5.90 5.41
C THR A 20 -24.43 4.73 6.37
N CYS A 21 -23.23 4.18 6.40
CA CYS A 21 -22.87 3.12 7.34
C CYS A 21 -21.38 3.20 7.67
N ARG A 22 -21.04 2.98 8.94
CA ARG A 22 -19.64 2.94 9.39
C ARG A 22 -18.87 1.82 8.71
N ALA A 23 -17.60 2.08 8.43
CA ALA A 23 -16.70 1.11 7.80
C ALA A 23 -16.65 -0.23 8.55
N ASP A 24 -16.56 -0.23 9.88
CA ASP A 24 -16.53 -1.46 10.68
C ASP A 24 -17.83 -2.28 10.59
N LYS A 25 -18.99 -1.62 10.61
CA LYS A 25 -20.29 -2.27 10.45
C LYS A 25 -20.46 -2.90 9.07
N LEU A 26 -20.04 -2.22 8.01
CA LEU A 26 -20.10 -2.75 6.65
C LEU A 26 -19.25 -4.01 6.49
N ILE A 27 -18.03 -4.01 7.06
CA ILE A 27 -17.13 -5.16 6.98
C ILE A 27 -17.60 -6.30 7.89
N ALA A 28 -18.15 -5.99 9.06
CA ALA A 28 -18.69 -7.01 9.97
C ALA A 28 -19.92 -7.73 9.39
N ALA A 29 -20.70 -7.06 8.54
CA ALA A 29 -21.86 -7.65 7.87
C ALA A 29 -21.49 -8.61 6.70
N LEU A 30 -20.21 -8.67 6.31
CA LEU A 30 -19.77 -9.56 5.24
C LEU A 30 -19.82 -11.04 5.67
N PRO A 31 -20.34 -11.94 4.81
CA PRO A 31 -20.25 -13.36 5.09
C PRO A 31 -18.80 -13.84 5.03
N ALA A 32 -18.47 -14.92 5.75
CA ALA A 32 -17.12 -15.48 5.79
C ALA A 32 -16.54 -15.78 4.38
N ARG A 33 -17.39 -16.22 3.44
CA ARG A 33 -17.01 -16.47 2.04
C ARG A 33 -16.53 -15.26 1.25
N ALA A 34 -16.81 -14.04 1.72
CA ALA A 34 -16.35 -12.81 1.06
C ALA A 34 -14.87 -12.51 1.35
N TRP A 35 -14.27 -13.21 2.32
CA TRP A 35 -12.87 -13.08 2.68
C TRP A 35 -12.02 -14.06 1.86
N CYS A 36 -10.97 -13.55 1.23
CA CYS A 36 -10.01 -14.33 0.48
C CYS A 36 -8.60 -14.15 1.04
N ARG A 37 -7.85 -15.25 1.19
CA ARG A 37 -6.42 -15.20 1.55
C ARG A 37 -5.62 -14.76 0.33
N LEU A 38 -4.99 -13.61 0.42
CA LEU A 38 -4.16 -13.05 -0.66
C LEU A 38 -2.88 -12.44 -0.09
N SER A 39 -1.80 -12.54 -0.86
CA SER A 39 -0.54 -11.88 -0.56
C SER A 39 -0.62 -10.38 -0.90
N ALA A 40 -0.22 -9.54 0.05
CA ALA A 40 -0.10 -8.09 -0.12
C ALA A 40 1.14 -7.67 -0.94
N GLY A 41 2.00 -8.63 -1.32
CA GLY A 41 3.28 -8.38 -1.98
C GLY A 41 4.41 -9.25 -1.39
N ALA A 42 5.57 -9.23 -2.04
CA ALA A 42 6.78 -9.83 -1.49
C ALA A 42 7.26 -8.97 -0.32
N GLY A 43 7.30 -9.52 0.89
CA GLY A 43 7.93 -8.88 2.05
C GLY A 43 9.33 -9.44 2.30
N ALA A 44 10.12 -8.73 3.11
CA ALA A 44 11.46 -9.15 3.53
C ALA A 44 11.50 -10.50 4.29
N HIS A 45 10.35 -11.03 4.74
CA HIS A 45 10.21 -12.32 5.43
C HIS A 45 9.28 -13.29 4.67
N GLY A 46 9.11 -13.11 3.36
CA GLY A 46 8.21 -13.91 2.52
C GLY A 46 6.90 -13.20 2.16
N PRO A 47 6.00 -13.86 1.43
CA PRO A 47 4.72 -13.28 1.04
C PRO A 47 3.90 -12.94 2.28
N ARG A 48 3.51 -11.66 2.42
CA ARG A 48 2.69 -11.21 3.56
C ARG A 48 1.24 -11.53 3.28
N GLU A 49 0.79 -12.65 3.81
CA GLU A 49 -0.56 -13.14 3.62
C GLU A 49 -1.52 -12.53 4.63
N TYR A 50 -2.64 -12.04 4.11
CA TYR A 50 -3.73 -11.51 4.92
C TYR A 50 -5.06 -12.02 4.36
N TRP A 51 -6.08 -11.95 5.20
CA TRP A 51 -7.46 -12.09 4.74
C TRP A 51 -7.93 -10.75 4.19
N TRP A 52 -8.40 -10.74 2.95
CA TRP A 52 -8.87 -9.55 2.28
C TRP A 52 -10.35 -9.69 1.94
N ALA A 53 -11.10 -8.60 2.12
CA ALA A 53 -12.47 -8.52 1.65
C ALA A 53 -12.76 -7.12 1.12
N ARG A 54 -13.69 -7.00 0.17
CA ARG A 54 -14.13 -5.70 -0.35
C ARG A 54 -15.65 -5.59 -0.40
N VAL A 55 -16.15 -4.39 -0.17
CA VAL A 55 -17.57 -4.02 -0.31
C VAL A 55 -17.66 -2.85 -1.29
N PRO A 56 -18.54 -2.88 -2.29
CA PRO A 56 -18.80 -1.69 -3.10
C PRO A 56 -19.38 -0.58 -2.23
N VAL A 57 -18.86 0.64 -2.37
CA VAL A 57 -19.35 1.83 -1.67
C VAL A 57 -19.54 2.96 -2.69
N ARG A 58 -20.30 3.98 -2.31
CA ARG A 58 -20.77 5.11 -3.13
C ARG A 58 -21.61 4.65 -4.33
N ILE A 59 -22.57 5.48 -4.75
CA ILE A 59 -23.48 5.15 -5.86
C ILE A 59 -23.19 5.92 -7.16
N CYS A 60 -22.67 7.14 -7.06
CA CYS A 60 -22.38 7.99 -8.21
C CYS A 60 -21.04 7.61 -8.83
N TRP A 61 -21.00 6.50 -9.57
CA TRP A 61 -19.80 6.07 -10.27
C TRP A 61 -19.68 6.78 -11.61
N GLN A 62 -18.49 7.24 -11.96
CA GLN A 62 -18.18 7.51 -13.36
C GLN A 62 -18.29 6.18 -14.15
N PRO A 63 -18.84 6.18 -15.38
CA PRO A 63 -18.90 4.99 -16.21
C PRO A 63 -17.53 4.29 -16.28
N GLY A 64 -17.51 2.98 -16.00
CA GLY A 64 -16.29 2.17 -16.01
C GLY A 64 -15.40 2.30 -14.76
N ARG A 65 -15.76 3.12 -13.77
CA ARG A 65 -15.07 3.23 -12.46
C ARG A 65 -15.90 2.62 -11.33
N GLY A 66 -15.26 2.34 -10.21
CA GLY A 66 -15.92 1.85 -8.99
C GLY A 66 -15.18 2.33 -7.75
N HIS A 67 -15.91 2.39 -6.63
CA HIS A 67 -15.37 2.63 -5.31
C HIS A 67 -15.63 1.42 -4.42
N TRP A 68 -14.66 1.07 -3.59
CA TRP A 68 -14.79 -0.05 -2.65
C TRP A 68 -14.23 0.33 -1.28
N LEU A 69 -14.85 -0.17 -0.23
CA LEU A 69 -14.22 -0.32 1.06
C LEU A 69 -13.50 -1.66 1.08
N LEU A 70 -12.19 -1.64 1.31
CA LEU A 70 -11.33 -2.81 1.40
C LEU A 70 -10.94 -3.00 2.87
N ALA A 71 -11.03 -4.24 3.34
CA ALA A 71 -10.57 -4.64 4.65
C ALA A 71 -9.43 -5.64 4.53
N ARG A 72 -8.42 -5.46 5.38
CA ARG A 72 -7.30 -6.38 5.56
C ARG A 72 -7.32 -6.89 6.99
N ARG A 73 -7.49 -8.19 7.17
CA ARG A 73 -7.44 -8.86 8.47
C ARG A 73 -6.12 -9.62 8.64
N SER A 74 -5.45 -9.36 9.75
CA SER A 74 -4.27 -10.08 10.22
C SER A 74 -4.60 -11.55 10.52
N MET A 75 -3.73 -12.47 10.10
CA MET A 75 -3.90 -13.90 10.40
C MET A 75 -3.57 -14.23 11.86
N THR A 76 -2.60 -13.54 12.45
CA THR A 76 -2.10 -13.81 13.80
C THR A 76 -2.89 -13.06 14.86
N THR A 77 -3.15 -11.77 14.63
CA THR A 77 -3.79 -10.89 15.62
C THR A 77 -5.28 -10.70 15.40
N GLY A 78 -5.81 -11.05 14.22
CA GLY A 78 -7.20 -10.80 13.85
C GLY A 78 -7.56 -9.32 13.63
N GLU A 79 -6.60 -8.41 13.81
CA GLU A 79 -6.78 -6.97 13.63
C GLU A 79 -7.15 -6.62 12.18
N ILE A 80 -8.07 -5.67 12.01
CA ILE A 80 -8.59 -5.26 10.71
C ILE A 80 -8.17 -3.82 10.40
N ALA A 81 -7.46 -3.65 9.28
CA ALA A 81 -7.19 -2.35 8.68
C ALA A 81 -8.18 -2.06 7.55
N TYR A 82 -8.59 -0.80 7.40
CA TYR A 82 -9.62 -0.36 6.47
C TYR A 82 -9.04 0.60 5.42
N TYR A 83 -9.49 0.45 4.18
CA TYR A 83 -9.04 1.30 3.07
C TYR A 83 -10.19 1.66 2.13
N VAL A 84 -10.23 2.91 1.67
CA VAL A 84 -11.08 3.33 0.56
C VAL A 84 -10.31 3.16 -0.74
N CYS A 85 -10.91 2.43 -1.67
CA CYS A 85 -10.34 2.10 -2.97
C CYS A 85 -11.16 2.72 -4.08
N TYR A 86 -10.48 3.05 -5.18
CA TYR A 86 -11.12 3.45 -6.43
C TYR A 86 -10.31 2.95 -7.61
N GLY A 87 -10.96 2.69 -8.72
CA GLY A 87 -10.28 2.31 -9.94
C GLY A 87 -11.25 1.87 -11.01
N PRO A 88 -10.74 1.31 -12.12
CA PRO A 88 -11.57 0.66 -13.11
C PRO A 88 -12.49 -0.40 -12.45
N ARG A 89 -13.75 -0.49 -12.87
CA ARG A 89 -14.73 -1.41 -12.27
C ARG A 89 -14.30 -2.89 -12.30
N ARG A 90 -13.42 -3.23 -13.26
CA ARG A 90 -12.82 -4.57 -13.43
C ARG A 90 -11.60 -4.84 -12.53
N THR A 91 -11.21 -3.91 -11.66
CA THR A 91 -10.06 -4.08 -10.75
C THR A 91 -10.31 -5.29 -9.85
N ARG A 92 -9.36 -6.23 -9.80
CA ARG A 92 -9.49 -7.45 -9.01
C ARG A 92 -9.14 -7.16 -7.56
N LEU A 93 -9.62 -8.01 -6.65
CA LEU A 93 -9.27 -7.91 -5.23
C LEU A 93 -7.75 -8.03 -5.01
N LEU A 94 -7.09 -8.89 -5.79
CA LEU A 94 -5.63 -9.05 -5.77
C LEU A 94 -4.90 -7.74 -6.12
N ASP A 95 -5.37 -6.99 -7.11
CA ASP A 95 -4.75 -5.74 -7.52
C ASP A 95 -4.87 -4.70 -6.40
N LEU A 96 -6.05 -4.60 -5.77
CA LEU A 96 -6.27 -3.73 -4.61
C LEU A 96 -5.41 -4.12 -3.41
N ALA A 97 -5.28 -5.42 -3.14
CA ALA A 97 -4.42 -5.93 -2.07
C ALA A 97 -2.94 -5.60 -2.30
N ARG A 98 -2.46 -5.71 -3.54
CA ARG A 98 -1.10 -5.30 -3.92
C ARG A 98 -0.87 -3.80 -3.78
N ILE A 99 -1.81 -2.98 -4.25
CA ILE A 99 -1.72 -1.51 -4.10
C ILE A 99 -1.73 -1.11 -2.62
N ALA A 100 -2.59 -1.73 -1.81
CA ALA A 100 -2.63 -1.51 -0.36
C ALA A 100 -1.32 -1.97 0.33
N GLY A 101 -0.75 -3.07 -0.12
CA GLY A 101 0.51 -3.61 0.40
C GLY A 101 1.75 -2.79 0.03
N ALA A 102 1.73 -2.10 -1.12
CA ALA A 102 2.81 -1.22 -1.55
C ALA A 102 3.10 -0.08 -0.54
N ARG A 103 2.12 0.30 0.30
CA ARG A 103 2.29 1.30 1.36
C ARG A 103 3.48 1.00 2.27
N TRP A 104 3.72 -0.27 2.59
CA TRP A 104 4.87 -0.65 3.41
C TRP A 104 6.19 -0.46 2.67
N ALA A 105 6.26 -0.86 1.40
CA ALA A 105 7.47 -0.67 0.60
C ALA A 105 7.81 0.83 0.45
N ILE A 106 6.79 1.69 0.40
CA ILE A 106 6.97 3.15 0.41
C ILE A 106 7.54 3.61 1.76
N GLU A 107 6.97 3.18 2.89
CA GLU A 107 7.48 3.52 4.24
C GLU A 107 8.94 3.05 4.42
N GLU A 108 9.26 1.84 3.96
CA GLU A 108 10.59 1.27 4.00
C GLU A 108 11.58 2.04 3.12
N CYS A 109 11.18 2.42 1.91
CA CYS A 109 11.96 3.29 1.02
C CYS A 109 12.27 4.65 1.68
N PHE A 110 11.27 5.28 2.31
CA PHE A 110 11.50 6.52 3.07
C PHE A 110 12.45 6.32 4.24
N GLN A 111 12.33 5.21 4.97
CA GLN A 111 13.22 4.93 6.09
C GLN A 111 14.66 4.68 5.63
N GLN A 112 14.85 3.98 4.52
CA GLN A 112 16.16 3.80 3.91
C GLN A 112 16.74 5.12 3.41
N ALA A 113 15.94 5.97 2.75
CA ALA A 113 16.39 7.29 2.30
C ALA A 113 16.87 8.17 3.46
N LYS A 114 16.22 8.10 4.63
CA LYS A 114 16.68 8.76 5.85
C LYS A 114 18.01 8.20 6.33
N ASN A 115 18.07 6.90 6.55
CA ASN A 115 19.24 6.23 7.14
C ASN A 115 20.48 6.27 6.22
N GLU A 116 20.30 6.29 4.90
CA GLU A 116 21.38 6.08 3.92
C GLU A 116 21.72 7.32 3.10
N ALA A 117 20.76 8.22 2.92
CA ALA A 117 20.91 9.43 2.12
C ALA A 117 20.67 10.72 2.92
N GLY A 118 20.56 10.62 4.25
CA GLY A 118 20.42 11.77 5.14
C GLY A 118 19.18 12.60 4.86
N LEU A 119 18.07 11.97 4.42
CA LEU A 119 16.86 12.69 3.99
C LEU A 119 16.30 13.63 5.08
N ASP A 120 16.45 13.27 6.36
CA ASP A 120 16.07 14.09 7.51
C ASP A 120 17.26 14.70 8.27
N GLU A 121 18.48 14.56 7.74
CA GLU A 121 19.71 15.10 8.31
C GLU A 121 20.08 16.45 7.66
N TYR A 122 19.38 17.51 8.02
CA TYR A 122 19.68 18.86 7.54
C TYR A 122 19.48 19.94 8.60
N GLN A 123 20.24 21.04 8.49
CA GLN A 123 20.10 22.23 9.35
C GLN A 123 19.78 23.50 8.56
N VAL A 124 19.26 23.35 7.34
CA VAL A 124 18.92 24.46 6.45
C VAL A 124 17.71 25.26 6.96
N ARG A 125 17.81 26.58 6.81
CA ARG A 125 16.78 27.56 7.22
C ARG A 125 16.15 28.31 6.04
N ASP A 126 16.57 28.00 4.82
CA ASP A 126 16.06 28.59 3.58
C ASP A 126 15.35 27.55 2.73
N TRP A 127 14.28 27.96 2.05
CA TRP A 127 13.47 27.09 1.21
C TRP A 127 14.27 26.46 0.06
N ARG A 128 15.12 27.23 -0.62
CA ARG A 128 15.90 26.73 -1.76
C ARG A 128 16.91 25.69 -1.28
N ALA A 129 17.54 25.96 -0.14
CA ALA A 129 18.50 25.04 0.46
C ALA A 129 17.82 23.72 0.92
N TRP A 130 16.63 23.81 1.52
CA TRP A 130 15.81 22.65 1.85
C TRP A 130 15.41 21.85 0.62
N TYR A 131 14.91 22.52 -0.43
CA TYR A 131 14.48 21.86 -1.66
C TYR A 131 15.65 21.14 -2.36
N ALA A 132 16.82 21.78 -2.41
CA ALA A 132 18.04 21.18 -2.96
C ALA A 132 18.46 19.94 -2.15
N HIS A 133 18.44 20.01 -0.81
CA HIS A 133 18.78 18.88 0.07
C HIS A 133 17.86 17.68 -0.17
N ILE A 134 16.54 17.89 -0.09
CA ILE A 134 15.55 16.82 -0.31
C ILE A 134 15.74 16.17 -1.69
N THR A 135 15.94 16.99 -2.73
CA THR A 135 16.12 16.49 -4.10
C THR A 135 17.39 15.66 -4.23
N LEU A 136 18.52 16.11 -3.66
CA LEU A 136 19.79 15.39 -3.69
C LEU A 136 19.73 14.09 -2.87
N SER A 137 19.13 14.10 -1.68
CA SER A 137 18.93 12.89 -0.87
C SER A 137 18.05 11.87 -1.58
N MET A 138 16.94 12.29 -2.21
CA MET A 138 16.10 11.40 -3.00
C MET A 138 16.84 10.82 -4.20
N ALA A 139 17.64 11.62 -4.91
CA ALA A 139 18.45 11.16 -6.04
C ALA A 139 19.54 10.16 -5.62
N ALA A 140 20.24 10.43 -4.52
CA ALA A 140 21.24 9.54 -3.95
C ALA A 140 20.63 8.19 -3.53
N HIS A 141 19.47 8.21 -2.86
CA HIS A 141 18.77 6.98 -2.49
C HIS A 141 18.31 6.18 -3.72
N ALA A 142 17.79 6.84 -4.76
CA ALA A 142 17.42 6.17 -6.01
C ALA A 142 18.63 5.49 -6.67
N TRP A 143 19.79 6.15 -6.69
CA TRP A 143 21.03 5.57 -7.21
C TRP A 143 21.47 4.35 -6.38
N LEU A 144 21.45 4.44 -5.05
CA LEU A 144 21.78 3.31 -4.16
C LEU A 144 20.85 2.11 -4.37
N SER A 145 19.54 2.35 -4.51
CA SER A 145 18.54 1.32 -4.77
C SER A 145 18.79 0.56 -6.09
N VAL A 146 19.12 1.31 -7.16
CA VAL A 146 19.48 0.72 -8.46
C VAL A 146 20.79 -0.05 -8.38
N ALA A 147 21.83 0.53 -7.77
CA ALA A 147 23.13 -0.10 -7.63
C ALA A 147 23.03 -1.45 -6.90
N ARG A 148 22.27 -1.51 -5.80
CA ARG A 148 22.00 -2.76 -5.05
C ARG A 148 21.22 -3.79 -5.87
N SER A 149 20.25 -3.33 -6.65
CA SER A 149 19.46 -4.23 -7.50
C SER A 149 20.30 -4.89 -8.60
N LEU A 150 21.32 -4.17 -9.10
CA LEU A 150 22.26 -4.70 -10.09
C LEU A 150 23.24 -5.70 -9.47
N THR A 151 23.79 -5.41 -8.28
CA THR A 151 24.70 -6.34 -7.59
C THR A 151 24.00 -7.62 -7.14
N ALA A 152 22.75 -7.52 -6.67
CA ALA A 152 21.95 -8.70 -6.30
C ALA A 152 21.62 -9.62 -7.50
N LYS A 153 21.71 -9.11 -8.74
CA LYS A 153 21.41 -9.87 -9.96
C LYS A 153 22.66 -10.50 -10.59
N GLY A 154 23.86 -10.08 -10.17
CA GLY A 154 25.13 -10.63 -10.63
C GLY A 154 25.85 -11.37 -9.50
N ASP A 155 25.44 -12.62 -9.22
CA ASP A 155 26.31 -13.79 -8.92
C ASP A 155 25.50 -15.00 -8.37
N PRO A 156 25.89 -16.26 -8.70
CA PRO A 156 27.25 -16.79 -8.51
C PRO A 156 27.95 -17.32 -9.76
N VAL A 157 29.22 -16.92 -9.93
CA VAL A 157 30.20 -17.63 -10.75
C VAL A 157 30.44 -19.02 -10.14
N PRO A 158 30.27 -20.13 -10.89
CA PRO A 158 30.57 -21.46 -10.38
C PRO A 158 32.09 -21.61 -10.21
N ALA A 159 32.52 -21.99 -9.01
CA ALA A 159 33.88 -22.41 -8.76
C ALA A 159 34.18 -23.62 -9.66
N THR A 160 35.09 -23.44 -10.62
CA THR A 160 35.61 -24.52 -11.44
C THR A 160 36.66 -25.27 -10.64
N THR A 161 36.47 -26.56 -10.43
CA THR A 161 37.52 -27.53 -10.03
C THR A 161 37.37 -28.74 -10.90
#